data_AF-A0A5N6NIT7-F1
#
_entry.id   AF-A0A5N6NIT7-F1
#
_cell.length_a   1.000
_cell.length_b   1.000
_cell.length_c   1.000
_cell.angle_alpha   90.00
_cell.angle_beta   90.00
_cell.angle_gamma   90.00
#
_symmetry.space_group_name_H-M   'P 1'
#
loop_
_entity.id
_entity.type
_entity.pdbx_description
1 polymer ?
#
loop_
_entity_poly.entity_id
_entity_poly.type
_entity_poly.pdbx_seq_one_letter_code
_entity_poly.pdbx_strand_id
1 'polypeptide(L)'
;MQSKNYSKDDKYASGSFPEDVSEQLVDSDQLNSLIADAERAKLLKKLSEANQYNRYLKRQLLVREDAFAQFKSELAVTELEIQALLNMAKEIASYGIPAGSRKVNGKYIQSLLLLQLQGIQEKLKKQIKDVELAQSKEVTLFWSGMAESVQVMGSFDGWSHGEYLSAEYTGSYTRFSTSIMLRPGRYEIKFLVDGEWLLSPEYPTVGEGLMENNLLVVT
;
A
#
# COMPACT_ATOMS: atom_id res chain seq x y z
N MET A 1 51.34 -29.76 84.75
CA MET A 1 51.74 -28.73 85.71
C MET A 1 51.04 -27.43 85.31
N GLN A 2 50.07 -26.98 86.12
CA GLN A 2 50.02 -25.64 86.78
C GLN A 2 49.94 -24.46 85.79
N SER A 3 49.13 -23.42 85.94
CA SER A 3 48.00 -23.06 86.80
C SER A 3 47.55 -21.66 86.33
N LYS A 4 46.23 -21.42 86.34
CA LYS A 4 45.47 -20.18 86.62
C LYS A 4 46.03 -18.78 86.28
N ASN A 5 45.18 -18.04 85.54
CA ASN A 5 44.64 -16.69 85.76
C ASN A 5 45.56 -15.53 86.17
N TYR A 6 45.41 -14.36 85.51
CA TYR A 6 44.76 -13.16 86.08
C TYR A 6 44.71 -12.01 85.06
N SER A 7 43.57 -11.32 84.99
CA SER A 7 43.34 -10.05 84.27
C SER A 7 44.12 -8.87 84.86
N LYS A 8 44.52 -7.92 84.00
CA LYS A 8 44.31 -6.48 84.25
C LYS A 8 44.47 -5.62 82.98
N ASP A 9 43.59 -4.63 82.87
CA ASP A 9 43.47 -3.61 81.84
C ASP A 9 44.71 -2.71 81.68
N ASP A 10 45.00 -2.23 80.47
CA ASP A 10 45.00 -0.80 80.13
C ASP A 10 45.50 -0.45 78.71
N LYS A 11 44.83 0.55 78.13
CA LYS A 11 45.27 1.58 77.15
C LYS A 11 45.35 1.30 75.64
N TYR A 12 44.37 1.92 74.96
CA TYR A 12 44.40 2.66 73.69
C TYR A 12 45.67 2.62 72.83
N ALA A 13 45.56 2.06 71.62
CA ALA A 13 46.23 2.57 70.42
C ALA A 13 45.44 2.16 69.16
N SER A 14 45.28 3.12 68.27
CA SER A 14 44.54 3.10 67.01
C SER A 14 45.12 2.09 65.99
N GLY A 15 44.25 1.50 65.16
CA GLY A 15 44.67 0.55 64.12
C GLY A 15 43.53 0.01 63.25
N SER A 16 42.99 0.87 62.39
CA SER A 16 42.39 0.62 61.06
C SER A 16 42.42 -0.82 60.50
N PHE A 17 41.28 -1.29 59.96
CA PHE A 17 41.08 -1.89 58.61
C PHE A 17 39.65 -2.49 58.49
N PRO A 18 38.99 -2.47 57.31
CA PRO A 18 38.41 -1.30 56.68
C PRO A 18 36.88 -1.42 56.49
N GLU A 19 36.32 -0.26 56.17
CA GLU A 19 34.95 0.03 55.78
C GLU A 19 34.44 -0.75 54.54
N ASP A 20 33.12 -0.72 54.45
CA ASP A 20 32.35 -0.49 53.22
C ASP A 20 31.79 -1.71 52.50
N VAL A 21 30.62 -2.13 52.98
CA VAL A 21 29.58 -2.64 52.09
C VAL A 21 28.41 -1.66 52.19
N SER A 22 28.56 -0.48 51.58
CA SER A 22 27.43 0.40 51.31
C SER A 22 26.48 -0.30 50.33
N GLU A 23 25.43 -0.91 50.85
CA GLU A 23 24.23 -1.23 50.08
C GLU A 23 23.56 0.09 49.67
N GLN A 24 23.98 0.65 48.53
CA GLN A 24 23.30 1.78 47.91
C GLN A 24 21.91 1.32 47.45
N LEU A 25 20.88 1.68 48.22
CA LEU A 25 19.48 1.58 47.82
C LEU A 25 19.26 2.47 46.58
N VAL A 26 19.14 1.85 45.42
CA VAL A 26 18.76 2.54 44.18
C VAL A 26 17.37 3.14 44.36
N ASP A 27 17.27 4.46 44.22
CA ASP A 27 16.03 5.21 44.39
C ASP A 27 14.99 4.80 43.32
N SER A 28 13.73 4.65 43.73
CA SER A 28 12.67 4.07 42.90
C SER A 28 12.42 4.86 41.60
N ASP A 29 12.64 6.17 41.63
CA ASP A 29 12.51 7.05 40.46
C ASP A 29 13.63 6.84 39.44
N GLN A 30 14.86 6.53 39.90
CA GLN A 30 15.97 6.17 39.00
C GLN A 30 15.72 4.81 38.34
N LEU A 31 15.10 3.88 39.06
CA LEU A 31 14.77 2.57 38.54
C LEU A 31 13.68 2.67 37.46
N ASN A 32 12.65 3.50 37.70
CA ASN A 32 11.60 3.79 36.71
C ASN A 32 12.14 4.50 35.46
N SER A 33 13.08 5.44 35.60
CA SER A 33 13.69 6.11 34.44
C SER A 33 14.52 5.14 33.58
N LEU A 34 15.28 4.25 34.20
CA LEU A 34 16.07 3.23 33.48
C LEU A 34 15.18 2.25 32.72
N ILE A 35 14.03 1.86 33.30
CA ILE A 35 13.05 1.02 32.61
C ILE A 35 12.47 1.77 31.40
N ALA A 36 12.06 3.03 31.57
CA ALA A 36 11.53 3.85 30.48
C ALA A 36 12.55 4.06 29.35
N ASP A 37 13.82 4.26 29.67
CA ASP A 37 14.89 4.39 28.69
C ASP A 37 15.17 3.07 27.95
N ALA A 38 15.12 1.93 28.64
CA ALA A 38 15.24 0.62 28.02
C ALA A 38 14.07 0.33 27.06
N GLU A 39 12.85 0.70 27.45
CA GLU A 39 11.66 0.60 26.59
C GLU A 39 11.76 1.52 25.37
N ARG A 40 12.17 2.79 25.55
CA ARG A 40 12.42 3.73 24.46
C ARG A 40 13.47 3.20 23.49
N ALA A 41 14.59 2.67 23.98
CA ALA A 41 15.62 2.08 23.14
C ALA A 41 15.09 0.90 22.32
N LYS A 42 14.24 0.05 22.92
CA LYS A 42 13.57 -1.07 22.22
C LYS A 42 12.62 -0.58 21.13
N LEU A 43 11.84 0.47 21.42
CA LEU A 43 10.93 1.09 20.44
C LEU A 43 11.69 1.74 19.29
N LEU A 44 12.77 2.48 19.58
CA LEU A 44 13.62 3.08 18.56
C LEU A 44 14.26 2.03 17.65
N LYS A 45 14.69 0.90 18.22
CA LYS A 45 15.20 -0.22 17.43
C LYS A 45 14.12 -0.78 16.49
N LYS A 46 12.93 -1.08 17.02
CA LYS A 46 11.80 -1.57 16.21
C LYS A 46 11.39 -0.58 15.12
N LEU A 47 11.35 0.71 15.44
CA LEU A 47 11.04 1.78 14.50
C LEU A 47 12.10 1.84 13.39
N SER A 48 13.38 1.72 13.74
CA SER A 48 14.48 1.67 12.77
C SER A 48 14.37 0.46 11.85
N GLU A 49 14.12 -0.73 12.39
CA GLU A 49 13.90 -1.96 11.63
C GLU A 49 12.70 -1.84 10.68
N ALA A 50 11.57 -1.33 11.17
CA ALA A 50 10.37 -1.08 10.37
C ALA A 50 10.64 -0.05 9.26
N ASN A 51 11.39 1.02 9.55
CA ASN A 51 11.76 2.02 8.55
C ASN A 51 12.69 1.46 7.47
N GLN A 52 13.66 0.60 7.83
CA GLN A 52 14.51 -0.09 6.87
C GLN A 52 13.68 -1.00 5.96
N TYR A 53 12.77 -1.78 6.54
CA TYR A 53 11.87 -2.65 5.80
C TYR A 53 10.95 -1.86 4.86
N ASN A 54 10.37 -0.75 5.32
CA ASN A 54 9.58 0.16 4.48
C ASN A 54 10.38 0.72 3.30
N ARG A 55 11.63 1.14 3.53
CA ARG A 55 12.50 1.61 2.43
C ARG A 55 12.79 0.50 1.43
N TYR A 56 12.99 -0.73 1.89
CA TYR A 56 13.18 -1.89 1.04
C TYR A 56 11.94 -2.19 0.19
N LEU A 57 10.76 -2.23 0.80
CA LEU A 57 9.50 -2.46 0.10
C LEU A 57 9.22 -1.37 -0.94
N LYS A 58 9.44 -0.09 -0.61
CA LYS A 58 9.30 1.01 -1.56
C LYS A 58 10.20 0.84 -2.78
N ARG A 59 11.45 0.42 -2.59
CA ARG A 59 12.37 0.14 -3.71
C ARG A 59 11.88 -1.03 -4.56
N GLN A 60 11.41 -2.12 -3.94
CA GLN A 60 10.86 -3.24 -4.69
C GLN A 60 9.62 -2.86 -5.50
N LEU A 61 8.74 -2.05 -4.91
CA LEU A 61 7.54 -1.56 -5.58
C LEU A 61 7.90 -0.75 -6.82
N LEU A 62 8.84 0.20 -6.69
CA LEU A 62 9.32 1.03 -7.80
C LEU A 62 9.89 0.18 -8.95
N VAL A 63 10.74 -0.81 -8.64
CA VAL A 63 11.30 -1.73 -9.65
C VAL A 63 10.20 -2.55 -10.35
N ARG A 64 9.17 -2.98 -9.62
CA ARG A 64 8.05 -3.71 -10.20
C ARG A 64 7.15 -2.82 -11.05
N GLU A 65 6.95 -1.57 -10.67
CA GLU A 65 6.22 -0.57 -11.45
C GLU A 65 6.92 -0.28 -12.78
N ASP A 66 8.24 -0.08 -12.76
CA ASP A 66 9.04 0.11 -13.97
C ASP A 66 8.97 -1.11 -14.91
N ALA A 67 9.12 -2.32 -14.36
CA ALA A 67 9.00 -3.56 -15.14
C ALA A 67 7.59 -3.73 -15.73
N PHE A 68 6.55 -3.35 -14.98
CA PHE A 68 5.17 -3.39 -15.45
C PHE A 68 4.93 -2.36 -16.57
N ALA A 69 5.48 -1.16 -16.44
CA ALA A 69 5.40 -0.13 -17.48
C ALA A 69 6.08 -0.57 -18.78
N GLN A 70 7.27 -1.19 -18.69
CA GLN A 70 7.96 -1.80 -19.83
C GLN A 70 7.11 -2.89 -20.48
N PHE A 71 6.61 -3.85 -19.70
CA PHE A 71 5.74 -4.91 -20.22
C PHE A 71 4.49 -4.36 -20.93
N LYS A 72 3.85 -3.32 -20.37
CA LYS A 72 2.70 -2.65 -21.01
C LYS A 72 3.06 -2.03 -22.36
N SER A 73 4.24 -1.41 -22.45
CA SER A 73 4.72 -0.84 -23.72
C SER A 73 5.00 -1.91 -24.77
N GLU A 74 5.63 -3.02 -24.39
CA GLU A 74 5.88 -4.16 -25.28
C GLU A 74 4.56 -4.78 -25.76
N LEU A 75 3.61 -4.99 -24.84
CA LEU A 75 2.29 -5.51 -25.16
C LEU A 75 1.56 -4.63 -26.19
N ALA A 76 1.61 -3.30 -26.02
CA ALA A 76 1.01 -2.36 -26.97
C ALA A 76 1.67 -2.43 -28.37
N VAL A 77 3.00 -2.57 -28.43
CA VAL A 77 3.72 -2.77 -29.70
C VAL A 77 3.28 -4.07 -30.37
N THR A 78 3.21 -5.18 -29.63
CA THR A 78 2.77 -6.47 -30.19
C THR A 78 1.32 -6.43 -30.69
N GLU A 79 0.45 -5.66 -30.05
CA GLU A 79 -0.93 -5.48 -30.51
C GLU A 79 -0.97 -4.78 -31.88
N LEU A 80 -0.17 -3.71 -32.05
CA LEU A 80 -0.08 -3.00 -33.33
C LEU A 80 0.49 -3.88 -34.44
N GLU A 81 1.50 -4.70 -34.14
CA GLU A 81 2.07 -5.65 -35.10
C GLU A 81 1.06 -6.71 -35.54
N ILE A 82 0.34 -7.33 -34.59
CA ILE A 82 -0.72 -8.30 -34.90
C ILE A 82 -1.84 -7.64 -35.71
N GLN A 83 -2.20 -6.40 -35.39
CA GLN A 83 -3.21 -5.64 -36.14
C GLN A 83 -2.76 -5.36 -37.59
N ALA A 84 -1.49 -5.02 -37.80
CA ALA A 84 -0.91 -4.85 -39.14
C ALA A 84 -0.91 -6.16 -39.93
N LEU A 85 -0.50 -7.27 -39.29
CA LEU A 85 -0.54 -8.62 -39.89
C LEU A 85 -1.96 -9.04 -40.25
N LEU A 86 -2.94 -8.72 -39.42
CA LEU A 86 -4.35 -8.96 -39.70
C LEU A 86 -4.84 -8.19 -40.91
N ASN A 87 -4.47 -6.91 -41.03
CA ASN A 87 -4.86 -6.10 -42.18
C ASN A 87 -4.26 -6.66 -43.48
N MET A 88 -2.97 -7.03 -43.47
CA MET A 88 -2.33 -7.71 -44.60
C MET A 88 -3.00 -9.05 -44.93
N ALA A 89 -3.32 -9.87 -43.92
CA ALA A 89 -3.99 -11.14 -44.13
C ALA A 89 -5.40 -10.99 -44.72
N LYS A 90 -6.15 -9.95 -44.29
CA LYS A 90 -7.47 -9.60 -44.86
C LYS A 90 -7.36 -9.16 -46.30
N GLU A 91 -6.36 -8.35 -46.63
CA GLU A 91 -6.10 -7.91 -47.99
C GLU A 91 -5.70 -9.09 -48.90
N ILE A 92 -4.82 -9.98 -48.44
CA ILE A 92 -4.50 -11.21 -49.17
C ILE A 92 -5.75 -12.07 -49.40
N ALA A 93 -6.65 -12.13 -48.42
CA ALA A 93 -7.90 -12.87 -48.55
C ALA A 93 -8.89 -12.21 -49.52
N SER A 94 -8.82 -10.88 -49.74
CA SER A 94 -9.74 -10.17 -50.63
C SER A 94 -9.37 -10.29 -52.12
N TYR A 95 -8.09 -10.47 -52.46
CA TYR A 95 -7.62 -10.62 -53.85
C TYR A 95 -7.94 -11.96 -54.53
N GLY A 96 -8.79 -12.80 -53.92
CA GLY A 96 -9.12 -14.13 -54.42
C GLY A 96 -7.97 -15.12 -54.22
N ILE A 97 -8.28 -16.41 -54.11
CA ILE A 97 -7.28 -17.42 -53.81
C ILE A 97 -6.43 -17.70 -55.05
N PRO A 98 -5.10 -17.47 -55.03
CA PRO A 98 -4.23 -17.73 -56.16
C PRO A 98 -4.31 -19.18 -56.63
N ALA A 99 -4.30 -19.40 -57.95
CA ALA A 99 -4.24 -20.74 -58.53
C ALA A 99 -3.01 -21.50 -57.99
N GLY A 100 -3.19 -22.73 -57.53
CA GLY A 100 -2.13 -23.53 -56.89
C GLY A 100 -1.94 -23.29 -55.38
N SER A 101 -2.78 -22.46 -54.75
CA SER A 101 -2.73 -22.25 -53.29
C SER A 101 -2.86 -23.57 -52.52
N ARG A 102 -1.89 -23.82 -51.64
CA ARG A 102 -1.86 -25.01 -50.79
C ARG A 102 -3.05 -25.01 -49.81
N LYS A 103 -3.66 -26.18 -49.67
CA LYS A 103 -4.67 -26.45 -48.64
C LYS A 103 -4.05 -27.23 -47.49
N VAL A 104 -4.50 -26.94 -46.28
CA VAL A 104 -4.19 -27.71 -45.05
C VAL A 104 -5.53 -28.07 -44.43
N ASN A 105 -5.78 -29.38 -44.24
CA ASN A 105 -7.05 -29.89 -43.70
C ASN A 105 -8.30 -29.35 -44.45
N GLY A 106 -8.21 -29.23 -45.78
CA GLY A 106 -9.31 -28.75 -46.62
C GLY A 106 -9.49 -27.22 -46.66
N LYS A 107 -8.80 -26.46 -45.80
CA LYS A 107 -8.82 -24.98 -45.79
C LYS A 107 -7.61 -24.40 -46.51
N TYR A 108 -7.77 -23.24 -47.13
CA TYR A 108 -6.64 -22.53 -47.75
C TYR A 108 -5.74 -21.91 -46.68
N ILE A 109 -4.42 -21.93 -46.90
CA ILE A 109 -3.45 -21.38 -45.93
C ILE A 109 -3.76 -19.93 -45.56
N GLN A 110 -4.19 -19.12 -46.53
CA GLN A 110 -4.58 -17.72 -46.31
C GLN A 110 -5.73 -17.60 -45.29
N SER A 111 -6.76 -18.44 -45.42
CA SER A 111 -7.88 -18.46 -44.48
C SER A 111 -7.48 -18.97 -43.09
N LEU A 112 -6.53 -19.92 -43.02
CA LEU A 112 -6.01 -20.44 -41.75
C LEU A 112 -5.20 -19.37 -41.00
N LEU A 113 -4.34 -18.64 -41.72
CA LEU A 113 -3.54 -17.53 -41.17
C LEU A 113 -4.45 -16.45 -40.59
N LEU A 114 -5.48 -16.04 -41.32
CA LEU A 114 -6.44 -15.04 -40.86
C LEU A 114 -7.13 -15.48 -39.56
N LEU A 115 -7.63 -16.73 -39.51
CA LEU A 115 -8.27 -17.28 -38.30
C LEU A 115 -7.31 -17.33 -37.10
N GLN A 116 -6.06 -17.73 -37.31
CA GLN A 116 -5.06 -17.79 -36.25
C GLN A 116 -4.75 -16.40 -35.69
N LEU A 117 -4.51 -15.43 -36.58
CA LEU A 117 -4.24 -14.05 -36.17
C LEU A 117 -5.44 -13.42 -35.44
N GLN A 118 -6.68 -13.73 -35.86
CA GLN A 118 -7.88 -13.28 -35.17
C GLN A 118 -7.96 -13.85 -33.75
N GLY A 119 -7.74 -15.15 -33.58
CA GLY A 119 -7.74 -15.78 -32.26
C GLY A 119 -6.64 -15.25 -31.34
N ILE A 120 -5.46 -14.97 -31.89
CA ILE A 120 -4.36 -14.32 -31.15
C ILE A 120 -4.78 -12.91 -30.72
N GLN A 121 -5.37 -12.11 -31.62
CA GLN A 121 -5.82 -10.76 -31.30
C GLN A 121 -6.90 -10.76 -30.20
N GLU A 122 -7.87 -11.65 -30.28
CA GLU A 122 -8.92 -11.76 -29.25
C GLU A 122 -8.33 -12.11 -27.88
N LYS A 123 -7.39 -13.06 -27.85
CA LYS A 123 -6.69 -13.44 -26.63
C LYS A 123 -5.87 -12.27 -26.06
N LEU A 124 -5.18 -11.53 -26.92
CA LEU A 124 -4.37 -10.37 -26.53
C LEU A 124 -5.27 -9.26 -25.95
N LYS A 125 -6.37 -8.91 -26.62
CA LYS A 125 -7.34 -7.92 -26.14
C LYS A 125 -7.91 -8.28 -24.77
N LYS A 126 -8.20 -9.58 -24.56
CA LYS A 126 -8.63 -10.06 -23.25
C LYS A 126 -7.55 -9.84 -22.18
N GLN A 127 -6.30 -10.21 -22.48
CA GLN A 127 -5.19 -10.02 -21.54
C GLN A 127 -4.93 -8.55 -21.23
N ILE A 128 -5.00 -7.65 -22.22
CA ILE A 128 -4.89 -6.20 -22.03
C ILE A 128 -5.98 -5.73 -21.07
N LYS A 129 -7.24 -6.12 -21.31
CA LYS A 129 -8.36 -5.76 -20.43
C LYS A 129 -8.17 -6.27 -19.01
N ASP A 130 -7.72 -7.51 -18.84
CA ASP A 130 -7.47 -8.10 -17.51
C ASP A 130 -6.36 -7.33 -16.77
N VAL A 131 -5.32 -6.89 -17.49
CA VAL A 131 -4.23 -6.06 -16.95
C VAL A 131 -4.74 -4.67 -16.55
N GLU A 132 -5.59 -4.04 -17.37
CA GLU A 132 -6.20 -2.74 -17.06
C GLU A 132 -7.09 -2.79 -15.82
N LEU A 133 -7.87 -3.87 -15.65
CA LEU A 133 -8.71 -4.07 -14.47
C LEU A 133 -7.90 -4.38 -13.20
N ALA A 134 -6.71 -4.97 -13.35
CA ALA A 134 -5.82 -5.24 -12.22
C ALA A 134 -5.01 -4.01 -11.79
N GLN A 135 -4.81 -3.04 -12.68
CA GLN A 135 -4.02 -1.84 -12.43
C GLN A 135 -4.77 -0.87 -11.52
N SER A 136 -4.21 -0.57 -10.35
CA SER A 136 -4.71 0.51 -9.49
C SER A 136 -4.44 1.88 -10.14
N LYS A 137 -5.39 2.79 -9.98
CA LYS A 137 -5.34 4.19 -10.44
C LYS A 137 -5.42 5.11 -9.23
N GLU A 138 -4.69 6.21 -9.28
CA GLU A 138 -4.81 7.26 -8.27
C GLU A 138 -6.12 8.01 -8.48
N VAL A 139 -6.96 8.06 -7.45
CA VAL A 139 -8.24 8.74 -7.44
C VAL A 139 -8.21 9.79 -6.35
N THR A 140 -8.34 11.05 -6.75
CA THR A 140 -8.44 12.16 -5.80
C THR A 140 -9.88 12.35 -5.36
N LEU A 141 -10.10 12.28 -4.05
CA LEU A 141 -11.37 12.59 -3.41
C LEU A 141 -11.27 13.93 -2.71
N PHE A 142 -12.37 14.67 -2.69
CA PHE A 142 -12.41 15.94 -1.98
C PHE A 142 -13.74 16.19 -1.29
N TRP A 143 -13.67 17.01 -0.25
CA TRP A 143 -14.79 17.53 0.50
C TRP A 143 -14.62 19.05 0.64
N SER A 144 -15.67 19.81 0.38
CA SER A 144 -15.65 21.27 0.48
C SER A 144 -16.62 21.70 1.56
N GLY A 145 -16.14 22.40 2.59
CA GLY A 145 -16.99 22.85 3.69
C GLY A 145 -16.22 23.31 4.91
N MET A 146 -16.94 23.82 5.91
CA MET A 146 -16.37 24.06 7.23
C MET A 146 -16.36 22.74 8.01
N ALA A 147 -15.16 22.25 8.30
CA ALA A 147 -14.92 21.07 9.11
C ALA A 147 -13.56 21.22 9.81
N GLU A 148 -13.36 20.53 10.93
CA GLU A 148 -12.05 20.41 11.59
C GLU A 148 -11.30 19.18 11.06
N SER A 149 -12.02 18.09 10.85
CA SER A 149 -11.50 16.81 10.39
C SER A 149 -12.45 16.15 9.40
N VAL A 150 -11.89 15.61 8.32
CA VAL A 150 -12.66 14.86 7.32
C VAL A 150 -11.94 13.55 7.03
N GLN A 151 -12.67 12.45 7.15
CA GLN A 151 -12.20 11.11 6.80
C GLN A 151 -13.16 10.49 5.79
N VAL A 152 -12.64 9.84 4.76
CA VAL A 152 -13.43 9.05 3.82
C VAL A 152 -13.35 7.58 4.18
N MET A 153 -14.51 6.95 4.28
CA MET A 153 -14.67 5.52 4.53
C MET A 153 -15.33 4.88 3.31
N GLY A 154 -15.08 3.61 3.02
CA GLY A 154 -15.79 2.98 1.92
C GLY A 154 -15.56 1.49 1.76
N SER A 155 -16.18 0.92 0.73
CA SER A 155 -16.09 -0.50 0.43
C SER A 155 -14.70 -0.94 -0.07
N PHE A 156 -13.83 0.02 -0.43
CA PHE A 156 -12.47 -0.26 -0.91
C PHE A 156 -11.57 -0.93 0.13
N ASP A 157 -11.82 -0.70 1.43
CA ASP A 157 -11.12 -1.32 2.55
C ASP A 157 -12.05 -2.13 3.46
N GLY A 158 -13.28 -2.40 2.99
CA GLY A 158 -14.31 -3.07 3.77
C GLY A 158 -14.85 -2.25 4.94
N TRP A 159 -14.85 -0.91 4.83
CA TRP A 159 -15.34 0.02 5.86
C TRP A 159 -14.56 -0.07 7.17
N SER A 160 -13.24 -0.28 7.11
CA SER A 160 -12.44 -0.58 8.29
C SER A 160 -11.64 0.62 8.82
N HIS A 161 -10.76 1.20 8.01
CA HIS A 161 -9.82 2.25 8.44
C HIS A 161 -10.13 3.60 7.80
N GLY A 162 -10.53 3.61 6.53
CA GLY A 162 -10.67 4.83 5.73
C GLY A 162 -9.37 5.62 5.57
N GLU A 163 -9.50 6.81 5.00
CA GLU A 163 -8.38 7.73 4.73
C GLU A 163 -8.72 9.14 5.18
N TYR A 164 -7.80 9.81 5.88
CA TYR A 164 -7.99 11.20 6.28
C TYR A 164 -7.70 12.14 5.11
N LEU A 165 -8.51 13.19 5.00
CA LEU A 165 -8.31 14.23 4.01
C LEU A 165 -7.47 15.37 4.59
N SER A 166 -6.55 15.87 3.78
CA SER A 166 -5.71 17.01 4.11
C SER A 166 -6.43 18.31 3.79
N ALA A 167 -6.44 19.25 4.74
CA ALA A 167 -7.02 20.56 4.57
C ALA A 167 -6.14 21.46 3.70
N GLU A 168 -6.72 22.05 2.67
CA GLU A 168 -6.14 23.07 1.81
C GLU A 168 -6.97 24.35 1.92
N TYR A 169 -6.34 25.43 2.37
CA TYR A 169 -7.01 26.71 2.58
C TYR A 169 -7.14 27.48 1.27
N THR A 170 -8.35 27.55 0.72
CA THR A 170 -8.64 28.26 -0.54
C THR A 170 -9.18 29.67 -0.31
N GLY A 171 -8.95 30.25 0.87
CA GLY A 171 -9.30 31.64 1.21
C GLY A 171 -10.76 31.86 1.62
N SER A 172 -11.73 31.31 0.89
CA SER A 172 -13.17 31.49 1.15
C SER A 172 -13.86 30.27 1.76
N TYR A 173 -13.27 29.09 1.60
CA TYR A 173 -13.67 27.82 2.22
C TYR A 173 -12.44 26.91 2.33
N THR A 174 -12.52 25.93 3.23
CA THR A 174 -11.50 24.88 3.34
C THR A 174 -11.87 23.74 2.40
N ARG A 175 -10.93 23.35 1.54
CA ARG A 175 -11.05 22.15 0.71
C ARG A 175 -10.23 21.05 1.34
N PHE A 176 -10.87 19.93 1.65
CA PHE A 176 -10.22 18.72 2.12
C PHE A 176 -9.97 17.82 0.91
N SER A 177 -8.77 17.27 0.75
CA SER A 177 -8.48 16.32 -0.33
C SER A 177 -7.61 15.15 0.11
N THR A 178 -7.75 14.02 -0.58
CA THR A 178 -6.89 12.85 -0.43
C THR A 178 -6.77 12.09 -1.75
N SER A 179 -5.68 11.36 -1.93
CA SER A 179 -5.44 10.50 -3.09
C SER A 179 -5.40 9.05 -2.64
N ILE A 180 -6.25 8.21 -3.25
CA ILE A 180 -6.35 6.78 -2.93
C ILE A 180 -6.08 5.96 -4.19
N MET A 181 -5.29 4.89 -4.05
CA MET A 181 -5.01 3.96 -5.14
C MET A 181 -6.11 2.89 -5.21
N LEU A 182 -7.00 2.98 -6.21
CA LEU A 182 -8.14 2.08 -6.38
C LEU A 182 -8.09 1.38 -7.73
N ARG A 183 -8.49 0.11 -7.78
CA ARG A 183 -8.68 -0.59 -9.06
C ARG A 183 -9.95 -0.09 -9.76
N PRO A 184 -10.07 -0.21 -11.09
CA PRO A 184 -11.32 0.05 -11.78
C PRO A 184 -12.46 -0.77 -11.17
N GLY A 185 -13.56 -0.10 -10.88
CA GLY A 185 -14.64 -0.69 -10.09
C GLY A 185 -15.64 0.33 -9.59
N ARG A 186 -16.65 -0.18 -8.88
CA ARG A 186 -17.67 0.61 -8.20
C ARG A 186 -17.45 0.49 -6.71
N TYR A 187 -17.32 1.62 -6.05
CA TYR A 187 -17.06 1.71 -4.61
C TYR A 187 -18.15 2.54 -3.96
N GLU A 188 -18.62 2.09 -2.81
CA GLU A 188 -19.48 2.89 -1.95
C GLU A 188 -18.58 3.62 -0.96
N ILE A 189 -18.78 4.92 -0.80
CA ILE A 189 -18.01 5.75 0.10
C ILE A 189 -18.93 6.62 0.95
N LYS A 190 -18.45 7.06 2.11
CA LYS A 190 -19.13 8.03 2.97
C LYS A 190 -18.09 8.85 3.72
N PHE A 191 -18.42 10.09 4.02
CA PHE A 191 -17.51 10.99 4.73
C PHE A 191 -17.89 11.05 6.20
N LEU A 192 -16.90 10.90 7.07
CA LEU A 192 -16.99 11.19 8.49
C LEU A 192 -16.41 12.59 8.70
N VAL A 193 -17.28 13.56 8.95
CA VAL A 193 -16.93 14.98 9.09
C VAL A 193 -17.20 15.38 10.53
N ASP A 194 -16.16 15.70 11.30
CA ASP A 194 -16.25 16.05 12.72
C ASP A 194 -17.06 15.04 13.57
N GLY A 195 -16.97 13.76 13.20
CA GLY A 195 -17.67 12.65 13.86
C GLY A 195 -19.08 12.35 13.33
N GLU A 196 -19.58 13.13 12.36
CA GLU A 196 -20.88 12.92 11.73
C GLU A 196 -20.76 12.30 10.33
N TRP A 197 -21.65 11.36 10.02
CA TRP A 197 -21.69 10.70 8.72
C TRP A 197 -22.44 11.56 7.69
N LEU A 198 -21.70 12.10 6.74
CA LEU A 198 -22.23 12.97 5.69
C LEU A 198 -22.03 12.38 4.29
N LEU A 199 -22.97 12.72 3.41
CA LEU A 199 -22.87 12.48 1.97
C LEU A 199 -22.37 13.74 1.29
N SER A 200 -21.44 13.59 0.38
CA SER A 200 -20.95 14.69 -0.43
C SER A 200 -21.88 14.91 -1.62
N PRO A 201 -22.30 16.16 -1.91
CA PRO A 201 -23.12 16.47 -3.08
C PRO A 201 -22.35 16.29 -4.41
N GLU A 202 -21.03 16.18 -4.35
CA GLU A 202 -20.16 16.03 -5.52
C GLU A 202 -20.20 14.62 -6.13
N TYR A 203 -20.75 13.65 -5.39
CA TYR A 203 -20.80 12.25 -5.81
C TYR A 203 -22.24 11.77 -5.86
N PRO A 204 -22.64 10.98 -6.89
CA PRO A 204 -23.95 10.34 -6.92
C PRO A 204 -24.20 9.52 -5.66
N THR A 205 -25.45 9.39 -5.22
CA THR A 205 -25.81 8.53 -4.08
C THR A 205 -26.37 7.18 -4.53
N VAL A 206 -26.22 6.17 -3.68
CA VAL A 206 -26.75 4.81 -3.86
C VAL A 206 -27.21 4.27 -2.51
N GLY A 207 -28.26 3.43 -2.54
CA GLY A 207 -28.89 2.91 -1.33
C GLY A 207 -30.10 3.75 -0.90
N GLU A 208 -30.69 3.39 0.24
CA GLU A 208 -31.88 4.05 0.78
C GLU A 208 -31.77 4.21 2.30
N GLY A 209 -32.23 5.36 2.80
CA GLY A 209 -32.28 5.66 4.24
C GLY A 209 -30.91 5.64 4.92
N LEU A 210 -30.77 4.83 5.97
CA LEU A 210 -29.53 4.76 6.75
C LEU A 210 -28.35 4.11 5.99
N MET A 211 -28.66 3.37 4.92
CA MET A 211 -27.66 2.72 4.05
C MET A 211 -27.33 3.57 2.82
N GLU A 212 -27.76 4.83 2.78
CA GLU A 212 -27.41 5.73 1.70
C GLU A 212 -25.92 6.12 1.80
N ASN A 213 -25.21 5.90 0.68
CA ASN A 213 -23.77 6.11 0.50
C ASN A 213 -23.52 6.89 -0.80
N ASN A 214 -22.36 7.52 -0.93
CA ASN A 214 -21.90 8.04 -2.21
C ASN A 214 -21.33 6.90 -3.07
N LEU A 215 -21.55 6.96 -4.38
CA LEU A 215 -21.01 6.03 -5.36
C LEU A 215 -19.79 6.64 -6.05
N LEU A 216 -18.65 5.99 -5.89
CA LEU A 216 -17.41 6.28 -6.60
C LEU A 216 -17.21 5.25 -7.71
N VAL A 217 -17.12 5.71 -8.96
CA VAL A 217 -16.83 4.87 -10.12
C VAL A 217 -15.43 5.16 -10.62
N VAL A 218 -14.58 4.13 -10.59
CA VAL A 218 -13.21 4.19 -11.12
C VAL A 218 -13.20 3.47 -12.45
N THR A 219 -12.86 4.18 -13.53
CA THR A 219 -12.79 3.65 -14.91
C THR A 219 -11.36 3.49 -15.34
#